data_AF-A0A2P4SWI1-F1
#
_entry.id   AF-A0A2P4SWI1-F1
#
_cell.length_a   1.000
_cell.length_b   1.000
_cell.length_c   1.000
_cell.angle_alpha   90.00
_cell.angle_beta   90.00
_cell.angle_gamma   90.00
#
_symmetry.space_group_name_H-M   'P 1'
#
loop_
_entity.id
_entity.type
_entity.pdbx_description
1 polymer ?
#
loop_
_entity_poly.entity_id
_entity_poly.type
_entity_poly.pdbx_seq_one_letter_code
_entity_poly.pdbx_strand_id
1 'polypeptide(L)'
;YQSFPYNKNGFKVGMKLEGVDPEHQSIYCVLTVAEVCGYRIRLHFDGYPDCYDFWVNADSSDIHPVGWCEKTGHKLHPPKGYKEEEFNWPSYLKACKAQAAPKSLFENQNATVIPSGFRVGMKLEAVDKKNPTFVCVATVTDMVDNRFLVHFDNWDESYDYWYDVFDLYPSEM
;
A
#
# COMPACT_ATOMS: atom_id res chain seq x y z
N TYR A 1 -10.96 -4.37 -19.98
CA TYR A 1 -11.52 -5.67 -19.54
C TYR A 1 -10.93 -5.98 -18.18
N GLN A 2 -11.73 -5.97 -17.11
CA GLN A 2 -11.24 -6.38 -15.79
C GLN A 2 -11.26 -7.91 -15.77
N SER A 3 -10.08 -8.54 -15.84
CA SER A 3 -9.94 -9.99 -15.78
C SER A 3 -10.53 -10.51 -14.47
N PHE A 4 -11.29 -11.61 -14.53
CA PHE A 4 -11.72 -12.29 -13.31
C PHE A 4 -10.48 -12.79 -12.56
N PRO A 5 -10.42 -12.63 -11.22
CA PRO A 5 -9.28 -13.07 -10.45
C PRO A 5 -9.11 -14.58 -10.60
N TYR A 6 -7.91 -15.01 -10.99
CA TYR A 6 -7.57 -16.42 -11.16
C TYR A 6 -7.45 -17.15 -9.82
N ASN A 7 -7.26 -16.41 -8.72
CA ASN A 7 -6.96 -16.92 -7.39
C ASN A 7 -8.17 -16.80 -6.45
N LYS A 8 -8.27 -17.73 -5.49
CA LYS A 8 -9.27 -17.64 -4.40
C LYS A 8 -8.80 -16.63 -3.37
N ASN A 9 -9.72 -15.86 -2.79
CA ASN A 9 -9.43 -15.01 -1.65
C ASN A 9 -9.17 -15.87 -0.39
N GLY A 10 -7.93 -15.88 0.09
CA GLY A 10 -7.50 -16.64 1.26
C GLY A 10 -7.46 -15.83 2.56
N PHE A 11 -7.73 -14.53 2.50
CA PHE A 11 -7.78 -13.67 3.69
C PHE A 11 -8.95 -14.06 4.60
N LYS A 12 -8.78 -13.86 5.90
CA LYS A 12 -9.80 -14.12 6.92
C LYS A 12 -9.90 -12.93 7.86
N VAL A 13 -11.11 -12.68 8.34
CA VAL A 13 -11.36 -11.67 9.37
C VAL A 13 -10.44 -11.89 10.57
N GLY A 14 -9.84 -10.81 11.06
CA GLY A 14 -8.89 -10.80 12.17
C GLY A 14 -7.42 -11.02 11.77
N MET A 15 -7.13 -11.35 10.51
CA MET A 15 -5.75 -11.37 10.01
C MET A 15 -5.17 -9.96 10.01
N LYS A 16 -3.89 -9.84 10.40
CA LYS A 16 -3.15 -8.57 10.39
C LYS A 16 -2.15 -8.48 9.24
N LEU A 17 -1.96 -7.29 8.71
CA LEU A 17 -1.09 -7.00 7.58
C LEU A 17 -0.59 -5.55 7.63
N GLU A 18 0.31 -5.20 6.71
CA GLU A 18 0.78 -3.83 6.47
C GLU A 18 0.11 -3.31 5.19
N GLY A 19 -0.18 -2.02 5.09
CA GLY A 19 -0.70 -1.47 3.84
C GLY A 19 -0.68 0.04 3.79
N VAL A 20 -0.78 0.58 2.57
CA VAL A 20 -0.76 2.02 2.30
C VAL A 20 -2.06 2.65 2.79
N ASP A 21 -1.99 3.85 3.41
CA ASP A 21 -3.16 4.69 3.65
C ASP A 21 -3.65 5.29 2.32
N PRO A 22 -4.89 4.99 1.87
CA PRO A 22 -5.40 5.51 0.59
C PRO A 22 -5.45 7.04 0.49
N GLU A 23 -5.58 7.73 1.63
CA GLU A 23 -5.62 9.20 1.70
C GLU A 23 -4.23 9.83 1.88
N HIS A 24 -3.24 9.03 2.29
CA HIS A 24 -1.83 9.42 2.50
C HIS A 24 -0.89 8.34 1.94
N GLN A 25 -0.70 8.31 0.62
CA GLN A 25 -0.11 7.16 -0.06
C GLN A 25 1.39 6.93 0.21
N SER A 26 2.06 7.87 0.88
CA SER A 26 3.42 7.73 1.41
C SER A 26 3.49 6.94 2.73
N ILE A 27 2.35 6.72 3.39
CA ILE A 27 2.27 6.16 4.75
C ILE A 27 1.84 4.69 4.70
N TYR A 28 2.67 3.82 5.30
CA TYR A 28 2.32 2.42 5.55
C TYR A 28 1.81 2.24 6.98
N CYS A 29 0.71 1.53 7.15
CA CYS A 29 -0.01 1.38 8.40
C CYS A 29 -0.20 -0.09 8.80
N VAL A 30 -0.40 -0.31 10.10
CA VAL A 30 -0.86 -1.60 10.64
C VAL A 30 -2.36 -1.76 10.43
N LEU A 31 -2.75 -2.82 9.73
CA LEU A 31 -4.14 -3.06 9.34
C LEU A 31 -4.65 -4.42 9.82
N THR A 32 -5.95 -4.50 10.09
CA THR A 32 -6.69 -5.74 10.33
C THR A 32 -7.75 -5.95 9.26
N VAL A 33 -7.90 -7.20 8.78
CA VAL A 33 -9.03 -7.59 7.94
C VAL A 33 -10.30 -7.58 8.80
N ALA A 34 -11.15 -6.57 8.62
CA ALA A 34 -12.41 -6.42 9.33
C ALA A 34 -13.54 -7.23 8.69
N GLU A 35 -13.53 -7.38 7.36
CA GLU A 35 -14.55 -8.11 6.61
C GLU A 35 -13.98 -8.73 5.34
N VAL A 36 -14.60 -9.82 4.87
CA VAL A 36 -14.27 -10.47 3.60
C VAL A 36 -15.56 -10.64 2.80
N CYS A 37 -15.58 -10.10 1.57
CA CYS A 37 -16.72 -10.18 0.66
C CYS A 37 -16.25 -10.58 -0.74
N GLY A 38 -16.43 -11.85 -1.10
CA GLY A 38 -15.94 -12.39 -2.37
C GLY A 38 -14.42 -12.21 -2.49
N TYR A 39 -13.98 -11.51 -3.54
CA TYR A 39 -12.56 -11.21 -3.76
C TYR A 39 -12.08 -9.91 -3.10
N ARG A 40 -12.94 -9.23 -2.33
CA ARG A 40 -12.61 -7.99 -1.63
C ARG A 40 -12.46 -8.23 -0.13
N ILE A 41 -11.61 -7.43 0.48
CA ILE A 41 -11.40 -7.36 1.93
C ILE A 41 -11.59 -5.92 2.40
N ARG A 42 -12.24 -5.76 3.55
CA ARG A 42 -12.31 -4.47 4.25
C ARG A 42 -11.21 -4.44 5.28
N LEU A 43 -10.39 -3.39 5.23
CA LEU A 43 -9.25 -3.19 6.11
C LEU A 43 -9.58 -2.09 7.12
N HIS A 44 -9.13 -2.32 8.34
CA HIS A 44 -9.29 -1.44 9.48
C HIS A 44 -7.93 -0.98 9.98
N PHE A 45 -7.80 0.31 10.28
CA PHE A 45 -6.62 0.89 10.92
C PHE A 45 -6.64 0.62 12.42
N ASP A 46 -5.71 -0.19 12.91
CA ASP A 46 -5.72 -0.64 14.30
C ASP A 46 -5.69 0.54 15.30
N GLY A 47 -6.73 0.62 16.14
CA GLY A 47 -6.89 1.65 17.17
C GLY A 47 -7.52 2.96 16.68
N TYR A 48 -7.89 3.06 15.41
CA TYR A 48 -8.63 4.19 14.84
C TYR A 48 -10.13 3.86 14.70
N PRO A 49 -11.01 4.86 14.56
CA PRO A 49 -12.43 4.64 14.30
C PRO A 49 -12.71 3.95 12.95
N ASP A 50 -13.75 3.12 12.90
CA ASP A 50 -14.17 2.37 11.70
C ASP A 50 -14.56 3.26 10.49
N CYS A 51 -14.74 4.57 10.68
CA CYS A 51 -15.01 5.49 9.57
C CYS A 51 -13.83 5.63 8.59
N TYR A 52 -12.63 5.18 8.99
CA TYR A 52 -11.45 5.10 8.15
C TYR A 52 -11.30 3.74 7.45
N ASP A 53 -12.19 2.78 7.70
CA ASP A 53 -12.12 1.48 7.04
C ASP A 53 -12.31 1.63 5.53
N PHE A 54 -11.54 0.86 4.76
CA PHE A 54 -11.57 0.91 3.31
C PHE A 54 -11.55 -0.49 2.70
N TRP A 55 -12.04 -0.60 1.46
CA TRP A 55 -12.11 -1.87 0.74
C TRP A 55 -11.04 -1.94 -0.33
N VAL A 56 -10.34 -3.07 -0.40
CA VAL A 56 -9.42 -3.41 -1.49
C VAL A 56 -9.74 -4.80 -2.04
N ASN A 57 -9.24 -5.10 -3.24
CA ASN A 57 -9.22 -6.47 -3.74
C ASN A 57 -8.10 -7.26 -3.04
N ALA A 58 -8.23 -8.59 -3.00
CA ALA A 58 -7.26 -9.48 -2.37
C ALA A 58 -5.88 -9.48 -3.07
N ASP A 59 -5.80 -9.06 -4.33
CA ASP A 59 -4.58 -8.88 -5.13
C ASP A 59 -4.01 -7.45 -5.11
N SER A 60 -4.52 -6.57 -4.24
CA SER A 60 -4.09 -5.17 -4.21
C SER A 60 -2.57 -5.04 -4.04
N SER A 61 -1.95 -4.15 -4.84
CA SER A 61 -0.53 -3.85 -4.73
C SER A 61 -0.15 -3.02 -3.50
N ASP A 62 -1.15 -2.46 -2.82
CA ASP A 62 -1.01 -1.57 -1.66
C ASP A 62 -1.07 -2.29 -0.31
N ILE A 63 -1.13 -3.63 -0.33
CA ILE A 63 -1.09 -4.45 0.88
C ILE A 63 0.13 -5.36 0.88
N HIS A 64 0.69 -5.55 2.08
CA HIS A 64 1.95 -6.24 2.30
C HIS A 64 1.87 -7.15 3.53
N PRO A 65 2.60 -8.27 3.54
CA PRO A 65 2.65 -9.13 4.71
C PRO A 65 3.35 -8.43 5.88
N VAL A 66 3.01 -8.83 7.09
CA VAL A 66 3.73 -8.43 8.32
C VAL A 66 5.26 -8.59 8.16
N GLY A 67 5.99 -7.52 8.50
CA GLY A 67 7.45 -7.41 8.41
C GLY A 67 7.96 -6.95 7.05
N TRP A 68 7.09 -6.52 6.14
CA TRP A 68 7.51 -6.04 4.82
C TRP A 68 8.23 -4.68 4.92
N CYS A 69 7.70 -3.73 5.69
CA CYS A 69 8.30 -2.41 5.91
C CYS A 69 9.72 -2.53 6.45
N GLU A 70 9.91 -3.34 7.50
CA GLU A 70 11.24 -3.62 8.06
C GLU A 70 12.20 -4.23 7.02
N LYS A 71 11.72 -5.20 6.23
CA LYS A 71 12.55 -5.86 5.20
C LYS A 71 12.98 -4.90 4.08
N THR A 72 12.14 -3.93 3.76
CA THR A 72 12.32 -3.02 2.62
C THR A 72 12.86 -1.66 3.00
N GLY A 73 12.97 -1.37 4.31
CA GLY A 73 13.45 -0.08 4.82
C GLY A 73 12.37 1.00 4.85
N HIS A 74 11.10 0.66 4.69
CA HIS A 74 9.99 1.61 4.80
C HIS A 74 9.60 1.83 6.27
N LYS A 75 9.11 3.04 6.53
CA LYS A 75 8.57 3.40 7.84
C LYS A 75 7.17 2.81 8.01
N LEU A 76 6.97 2.04 9.08
CA LEU A 76 5.65 1.55 9.48
C LEU A 76 5.06 2.49 10.53
N HIS A 77 3.89 3.04 10.25
CA HIS A 77 3.11 3.81 11.21
C HIS A 77 2.40 2.85 12.18
N PRO A 78 2.70 2.93 13.48
CA PRO A 78 2.16 1.99 14.45
C PRO A 78 0.65 2.26 14.72
N PRO A 79 -0.06 1.30 15.33
CA PRO A 79 -1.43 1.48 15.79
C PRO A 79 -1.59 2.66 16.74
N LYS A 80 -2.80 3.23 16.83
CA LYS A 80 -3.05 4.36 17.74
C LYS A 80 -2.68 4.01 19.19
N GLY A 81 -1.87 4.86 19.82
CA GLY A 81 -1.43 4.69 21.20
C GLY A 81 -0.11 3.92 21.36
N TYR A 82 0.50 3.45 20.27
CA TYR A 82 1.85 2.92 20.26
C TYR A 82 2.83 3.98 19.74
N LYS A 83 4.03 4.04 20.32
CA LYS A 83 5.15 4.75 19.71
C LYS A 83 5.88 3.86 18.73
N GLU A 84 6.54 4.49 17.76
CA GLU A 84 7.28 3.80 16.71
C GLU A 84 8.36 2.88 17.28
N GLU A 85 9.15 3.40 18.24
CA GLU A 85 10.21 2.68 18.92
C GLU A 85 9.72 1.55 19.86
N GLU A 86 8.43 1.53 20.19
CA GLU A 86 7.81 0.53 21.09
C GLU A 86 7.13 -0.60 20.30
N PHE A 87 6.75 -0.34 19.04
CA PHE A 87 6.00 -1.30 18.24
C PHE A 87 6.89 -2.43 17.73
N ASN A 88 6.45 -3.67 17.94
CA ASN A 88 7.03 -4.84 17.28
C ASN A 88 5.95 -5.89 17.01
N TRP A 89 5.99 -6.47 15.81
CA TRP A 89 4.98 -7.42 15.35
C TRP A 89 4.81 -8.66 16.24
N PRO A 90 5.87 -9.34 16.72
CA PRO A 90 5.70 -10.53 17.55
C PRO A 90 4.93 -10.25 18.85
N SER A 91 5.28 -9.17 19.56
CA SER A 91 4.59 -8.80 20.79
C SER A 91 3.17 -8.31 20.52
N TYR A 92 2.97 -7.55 19.45
CA TYR A 92 1.66 -7.03 19.07
C TYR A 92 0.68 -8.14 18.69
N LEU A 93 1.10 -9.09 17.84
CA LEU A 93 0.29 -10.26 17.47
C LEU A 93 -0.10 -11.09 18.70
N LYS A 94 0.84 -11.28 19.63
CA LYS A 94 0.59 -11.98 20.91
C LYS A 94 -0.42 -11.23 21.78
N ALA A 95 -0.27 -9.90 21.91
CA ALA A 95 -1.17 -9.06 22.70
C ALA A 95 -2.60 -9.09 22.14
N CYS A 96 -2.75 -9.00 20.82
CA CYS A 96 -4.04 -9.06 20.14
C CYS A 96 -4.64 -10.47 20.05
N LYS A 97 -3.87 -11.54 20.36
CA LYS A 97 -4.24 -12.94 20.07
C LYS A 97 -4.62 -13.15 18.60
N ALA A 98 -3.92 -12.45 17.71
CA ALA A 98 -4.19 -12.43 16.27
C ALA A 98 -3.09 -13.16 15.49
N GLN A 99 -3.36 -13.40 14.21
CA GLN A 99 -2.40 -13.99 13.28
C GLN A 99 -2.11 -13.00 12.15
N ALA A 100 -0.86 -12.98 11.69
CA ALA A 100 -0.53 -12.29 10.45
C ALA A 100 -1.17 -13.01 9.27
N ALA A 101 -1.59 -12.26 8.25
CA ALA A 101 -1.95 -12.83 6.96
C ALA A 101 -0.74 -13.58 6.37
N PRO A 102 -0.89 -14.84 5.93
CA PRO A 102 0.20 -15.60 5.33
C PRO A 102 0.80 -14.90 4.10
N LYS A 103 2.13 -14.92 3.99
CA LYS A 103 2.87 -14.32 2.86
C LYS A 103 2.37 -14.80 1.49
N SER A 104 1.89 -16.03 1.38
CA SER A 104 1.37 -16.59 0.12
C SER A 104 0.10 -15.92 -0.41
N LEU A 105 -0.56 -15.06 0.39
CA LEU A 105 -1.77 -14.35 -0.03
C LEU A 105 -1.50 -13.04 -0.79
N PHE A 106 -0.24 -12.60 -0.85
CA PHE A 106 0.13 -11.30 -1.44
C PHE A 106 0.79 -11.51 -2.81
N GLU A 107 0.19 -10.97 -3.87
CA GLU A 107 0.67 -11.16 -5.26
C GLU A 107 2.00 -10.42 -5.54
N ASN A 108 2.26 -9.33 -4.82
CA ASN A 108 3.46 -8.47 -4.97
C ASN A 108 4.79 -9.19 -4.71
N GLN A 109 4.79 -10.39 -4.12
CA GLN A 109 6.04 -11.12 -3.84
C GLN A 109 6.73 -11.70 -5.07
N ASN A 110 6.02 -11.85 -6.19
CA ASN A 110 6.53 -12.47 -7.41
C ASN A 110 6.45 -11.53 -8.63
N ALA A 111 6.30 -10.22 -8.41
CA ALA A 111 6.25 -9.27 -9.51
C ALA A 111 7.55 -9.30 -10.32
N THR A 112 7.44 -9.51 -11.63
CA THR A 112 8.59 -9.36 -12.52
C THR A 112 8.84 -7.87 -12.70
N VAL A 113 9.93 -7.37 -12.12
CA VAL A 113 10.31 -5.96 -12.23
C VAL A 113 10.83 -5.68 -13.63
N ILE A 114 10.20 -4.75 -14.34
CA ILE A 114 10.60 -4.34 -15.69
C ILE A 114 11.48 -3.10 -15.59
N PRO A 115 12.58 -3.02 -16.37
CA PRO A 115 13.38 -1.80 -16.44
C PRO A 115 12.54 -0.62 -16.97
N SER A 116 12.07 0.24 -16.07
CA SER A 116 11.23 1.41 -16.40
C SER A 116 12.03 2.70 -16.67
N GLY A 117 13.32 2.70 -16.35
CA GLY A 117 14.18 3.89 -16.39
C GLY A 117 14.02 4.82 -15.17
N PHE A 118 12.93 4.73 -14.41
CA PHE A 118 12.70 5.55 -13.22
C PHE A 118 13.61 5.15 -12.06
N ARG A 119 14.02 6.14 -11.27
CA ARG A 119 14.77 5.99 -10.03
C ARG A 119 14.29 7.00 -9.01
N VAL A 120 14.32 6.64 -7.74
CA VAL A 120 14.11 7.58 -6.63
C VAL A 120 15.04 8.79 -6.80
N GLY A 121 14.50 9.99 -6.63
CA GLY A 121 15.17 11.28 -6.81
C GLY A 121 15.04 11.87 -8.22
N MET A 122 14.53 11.13 -9.21
CA MET A 122 14.21 11.72 -10.52
C MET A 122 13.06 12.73 -10.40
N LYS A 123 13.16 13.82 -11.18
CA LYS A 123 12.13 14.85 -11.26
C LYS A 123 11.31 14.70 -12.54
N LEU A 124 10.03 15.06 -12.46
CA LEU A 124 9.06 14.95 -13.55
C LEU A 124 7.95 16.00 -13.42
N GLU A 125 7.11 16.10 -14.44
CA GLU A 125 5.84 16.83 -14.39
C GLU A 125 4.70 15.82 -14.20
N ALA A 126 3.82 16.08 -13.23
CA ALA A 126 2.71 15.20 -12.86
C ALA A 126 1.40 15.97 -12.71
N VAL A 127 0.29 15.30 -13.01
CA VAL A 127 -1.06 15.85 -12.79
C VAL A 127 -1.44 15.67 -11.33
N ASP A 128 -1.89 16.74 -10.67
CA ASP A 128 -2.50 16.64 -9.33
C ASP A 128 -3.84 15.86 -9.44
N LYS A 129 -3.90 14.64 -8.89
CA LYS A 129 -5.13 13.83 -8.92
C LYS A 129 -6.30 14.46 -8.14
N LYS A 130 -6.03 15.32 -7.16
CA LYS A 130 -7.07 16.05 -6.41
C LYS A 130 -7.57 17.27 -7.17
N ASN A 131 -6.72 17.87 -8.02
CA ASN A 131 -7.08 18.97 -8.91
C ASN A 131 -6.53 18.74 -10.33
N PRO A 132 -7.21 17.94 -11.18
CA PRO A 132 -6.67 17.47 -12.46
C PRO A 132 -6.33 18.53 -13.51
N THR A 133 -6.62 19.81 -13.23
CA THR A 133 -6.25 20.95 -14.07
C THR A 133 -4.79 21.38 -13.88
N PHE A 134 -4.13 20.96 -12.80
CA PHE A 134 -2.76 21.34 -12.50
C PHE A 134 -1.78 20.24 -12.92
N VAL A 135 -0.77 20.65 -13.69
CA VAL A 135 0.46 19.88 -13.91
C VAL A 135 1.55 20.59 -13.12
N CYS A 136 2.18 19.86 -12.21
CA CYS A 136 3.10 20.41 -11.22
C CYS A 136 4.44 19.69 -11.27
N VAL A 137 5.49 20.36 -10.77
CA VAL A 137 6.81 19.78 -10.57
C VAL A 137 6.73 18.73 -9.46
N ALA A 138 7.22 17.54 -9.74
CA ALA A 138 7.19 16.41 -8.83
C ALA A 138 8.51 15.63 -8.85
N THR A 139 8.69 14.82 -7.82
CA THR A 139 9.84 13.95 -7.62
C THR A 139 9.37 12.52 -7.38
N VAL A 140 10.07 11.54 -7.94
CA VAL A 140 9.91 10.13 -7.56
C VAL A 140 10.53 9.91 -6.18
N THR A 141 9.71 9.68 -5.17
CA THR A 141 10.17 9.56 -3.77
C THR A 141 10.30 8.12 -3.29
N ASP A 142 9.60 7.17 -3.92
CA ASP A 142 9.65 5.76 -3.58
C ASP A 142 9.44 4.87 -4.82
N MET A 143 9.89 3.62 -4.75
CA MET A 143 9.71 2.60 -5.77
C MET A 143 9.46 1.23 -5.16
N VAL A 144 8.30 0.66 -5.49
CA VAL A 144 7.89 -0.68 -5.06
C VAL A 144 7.46 -1.47 -6.30
N ASP A 145 8.21 -2.53 -6.60
CA ASP A 145 8.03 -3.37 -7.79
C ASP A 145 8.02 -2.55 -9.10
N ASN A 146 6.91 -2.56 -9.83
CA ASN A 146 6.71 -1.81 -11.07
C ASN A 146 6.00 -0.48 -10.86
N ARG A 147 5.92 -0.01 -9.61
CA ARG A 147 5.24 1.24 -9.25
C ARG A 147 6.23 2.21 -8.64
N PHE A 148 5.95 3.49 -8.81
CA PHE A 148 6.70 4.56 -8.19
C PHE A 148 5.77 5.58 -7.54
N LEU A 149 6.22 6.15 -6.42
CA LEU A 149 5.49 7.18 -5.69
C LEU A 149 5.85 8.54 -6.27
N VAL A 150 4.82 9.29 -6.67
CA VAL A 150 4.94 10.68 -7.12
C VAL A 150 4.69 11.58 -5.92
N HIS A 151 5.64 12.47 -5.63
CA HIS A 151 5.52 13.52 -4.63
C HIS A 151 5.64 14.90 -5.29
N PHE A 152 4.78 15.85 -4.91
CA PHE A 152 4.83 17.21 -5.44
C PHE A 152 5.79 18.10 -4.66
N ASP A 153 6.75 18.72 -5.35
CA ASP A 153 7.84 19.46 -4.72
C ASP A 153 7.32 20.65 -3.88
N ASN A 154 7.60 20.63 -2.56
CA ASN A 154 7.15 21.61 -1.56
C ASN A 154 5.66 21.56 -1.22
N TRP A 155 4.98 20.46 -1.53
CA TRP A 155 3.61 20.21 -1.13
C TRP A 155 3.56 19.22 0.03
N ASP A 156 2.39 19.12 0.64
CA ASP A 156 2.11 18.11 1.66
C ASP A 156 2.02 16.71 1.04
N GLU A 157 2.44 15.68 1.79
CA GLU A 157 2.46 14.29 1.32
C GLU A 157 1.07 13.69 1.05
N SER A 158 0.00 14.33 1.54
CA SER A 158 -1.36 13.90 1.21
C SER A 158 -1.70 14.01 -0.29
N TYR A 159 -0.90 14.72 -1.09
CA TYR A 159 -1.05 14.78 -2.55
C TYR A 159 -0.30 13.67 -3.28
N ASP A 160 0.53 12.91 -2.56
CA ASP A 160 1.34 11.86 -3.15
C ASP A 160 0.44 10.73 -3.67
N TYR A 161 0.87 10.10 -4.77
CA TYR A 161 0.17 8.92 -5.27
C TYR A 161 1.11 7.93 -5.96
N TRP A 162 0.76 6.65 -5.86
CA TRP A 162 1.40 5.59 -6.62
C TRP A 162 1.00 5.65 -8.10
N TYR A 163 1.97 5.43 -8.96
CA TYR A 163 1.80 5.32 -10.40
C TYR A 163 2.41 4.00 -10.90
N ASP A 164 1.69 3.30 -11.77
CA ASP A 164 2.18 2.07 -12.39
C ASP A 164 2.92 2.40 -13.70
N VAL A 165 4.13 1.85 -13.88
CA VAL A 165 4.91 2.06 -15.10
C VAL A 165 4.23 1.49 -16.35
N PHE A 166 3.29 0.55 -16.20
CA PHE A 166 2.49 0.03 -17.32
C PHE A 166 1.52 1.07 -17.88
N ASP A 167 1.08 2.04 -17.07
CA ASP A 167 0.18 3.09 -17.53
C ASP A 167 0.90 4.13 -18.41
N LEU A 168 2.24 4.20 -18.35
CA LEU A 168 3.04 5.12 -19.18
C LEU A 168 3.26 4.59 -20.60
N TYR A 169 3.18 3.28 -20.78
CA TYR A 169 3.30 2.61 -22.07
C TYR A 169 2.01 1.84 -22.31
N PRO A 170 0.87 2.53 -22.55
CA PRO A 170 -0.33 1.85 -23.00
C PRO A 170 0.08 1.09 -24.26
N SER A 171 0.17 -0.22 -24.13
CA SER A 171 0.55 -1.10 -25.20
C SER A 171 -0.26 -0.72 -26.43
N GLU A 172 0.42 -0.46 -27.55
CA GLU A 172 -0.19 -0.68 -28.87
C GLU A 172 -0.57 -2.17 -28.92
N MET A 173 -1.76 -2.51 -28.42
CA MET A 173 -2.42 -3.80 -28.55
C MET A 173 -3.76 -3.60 -29.24
#